data_AF-A0A971TL55-F1
#
_entry.id   AF-A0A971TL55-F1
#
_cell.length_a   1.000
_cell.length_b   1.000
_cell.length_c   1.000
_cell.angle_alpha   90.00
_cell.angle_beta   90.00
_cell.angle_gamma   90.00
#
_symmetry.space_group_name_H-M   'P 1'
#
loop_
_entity.id
_entity.type
_entity.pdbx_description
1 polymer ?
#
loop_
_entity_poly.entity_id
_entity_poly.type
_entity_poly.pdbx_seq_one_letter_code
_entity_poly.pdbx_strand_id
1 'polypeptide(L)'
;MRQRAVSQAVGSGRQRRRAAAVVWTAIFLTTALGFAALAVDMGYLHATRAELQRTADAAAMAAAAKLAGGEGDLETQVFLAAREFSLKNKAAGVAIDIAPSDIVTGRSVLGENGRYVFEEGVEPPDAVKVRVRMASDSPNGPVSLFFGPLMGVNTANIGASATAMLVPRDIVIVMDLSNSMSYDSQLKHESETEINIQQVWEDLGSPTFGNMTVFHNSAGEMPYHSSSLSTSTIKSRLGLNSVPYPYPQGSWNEYIDYVKTKLDDYGRDPDERAYEDRYGVRTFVHYLLDKRHCEWETPQLANARVQPTYAVKEAVDVLCQYLISMDSADQVGLVSYSDSARLEQGLTFDL
;
A
#
# COMPACT_ATOMS: atom_id res chain seq x y z
N MET A 1 -13.58 1.92 121.81
CA MET A 1 -12.72 2.54 120.78
C MET A 1 -13.18 2.06 119.41
N ARG A 2 -13.49 2.99 118.49
CA ARG A 2 -13.86 2.73 117.09
C ARG A 2 -12.59 2.50 116.26
N GLN A 3 -12.59 1.52 115.36
CA GLN A 3 -11.81 1.58 114.12
C GLN A 3 -12.64 1.03 112.95
N ARG A 4 -12.92 1.90 111.98
CA ARG A 4 -13.35 1.56 110.62
C ARG A 4 -12.09 1.47 109.75
N ALA A 5 -11.93 0.40 109.00
CA ALA A 5 -10.95 0.34 107.91
C ALA A 5 -11.69 0.42 106.56
N VAL A 6 -11.18 1.31 105.73
CA VAL A 6 -11.71 1.74 104.43
C VAL A 6 -11.20 0.82 103.33
N SER A 7 -12.11 0.46 102.43
CA SER A 7 -11.86 -0.22 101.15
C SER A 7 -11.17 0.72 100.15
N GLN A 8 -10.17 0.23 99.42
CA GLN A 8 -9.75 0.82 98.15
C GLN A 8 -9.66 -0.26 97.07
N ALA A 9 -10.50 -0.12 96.05
CA ALA A 9 -10.53 -0.93 94.84
C ALA A 9 -9.56 -0.37 93.79
N VAL A 10 -8.81 -1.27 93.16
CA VAL A 10 -7.89 -1.00 92.05
C VAL A 10 -8.59 -1.32 90.72
N GLY A 11 -8.57 -0.37 89.77
CA GLY A 11 -8.75 -0.66 88.33
C GLY A 11 -9.53 0.37 87.51
N SER A 12 -8.86 1.21 86.71
CA SER A 12 -9.54 2.02 85.66
C SER A 12 -8.69 2.47 84.45
N GLY A 13 -7.37 2.26 84.43
CA GLY A 13 -6.51 2.79 83.36
C GLY A 13 -6.56 2.05 82.00
N ARG A 14 -6.85 0.74 81.99
CA ARG A 14 -6.77 -0.11 80.79
C ARG A 14 -8.03 -0.07 79.93
N GLN A 15 -9.20 0.21 80.50
CA GLN A 15 -10.48 0.35 79.79
C GLN A 15 -10.59 1.67 79.01
N ARG A 16 -10.10 2.79 79.56
CA ARG A 16 -10.15 4.10 78.89
C ARG A 16 -9.35 4.16 77.58
N ARG A 17 -8.20 3.47 77.53
CA ARG A 17 -7.36 3.41 76.31
C ARG A 17 -8.02 2.60 75.17
N ARG A 18 -8.82 1.57 75.50
CA ARG A 18 -9.57 0.78 74.52
C ARG A 18 -10.73 1.58 73.90
N ALA A 19 -11.40 2.42 74.70
CA ALA A 19 -12.48 3.28 74.20
C ALA A 19 -11.98 4.35 73.21
N ALA A 20 -10.86 5.02 73.52
CA ALA A 20 -10.27 6.01 72.60
C ALA A 20 -9.78 5.37 71.28
N ALA A 21 -9.20 4.17 71.34
CA ALA A 21 -8.77 3.45 70.15
C ALA A 21 -9.95 3.13 69.20
N VAL A 22 -11.11 2.74 69.73
CA VAL A 22 -12.31 2.46 68.91
C VAL A 22 -12.79 3.71 68.16
N VAL A 23 -12.78 4.88 68.83
CA VAL A 23 -13.20 6.15 68.21
C VAL A 23 -12.26 6.53 67.06
N TRP A 24 -10.95 6.45 67.28
CA TRP A 24 -9.97 6.74 66.23
C TRP A 24 -10.05 5.74 65.07
N THR A 25 -10.18 4.44 65.36
CA THR A 25 -10.37 3.42 64.33
C THR A 25 -11.61 3.68 63.49
N ALA A 26 -12.73 4.07 64.11
CA ALA A 26 -13.95 4.39 63.37
C ALA A 26 -13.74 5.56 62.42
N ILE A 27 -13.11 6.65 62.89
CA ILE A 27 -12.81 7.83 62.06
C ILE A 27 -11.91 7.44 60.89
N PHE A 28 -10.77 6.77 61.15
CA PHE A 28 -9.84 6.38 60.10
C PHE A 28 -10.45 5.41 59.09
N LEU A 29 -11.29 4.47 59.54
CA LEU A 29 -11.96 3.53 58.65
C LEU A 29 -12.99 4.24 57.76
N THR A 30 -13.78 5.16 58.30
CA THR A 30 -14.69 5.98 57.50
C THR A 30 -13.94 6.85 56.48
N THR A 31 -12.85 7.49 56.89
CA THR A 31 -12.01 8.27 55.97
C THR A 31 -11.38 7.39 54.89
N ALA A 32 -10.86 6.22 55.24
CA ALA A 32 -10.29 5.28 54.29
C ALA A 32 -11.32 4.77 53.27
N LEU A 33 -12.55 4.50 53.72
CA LEU A 33 -13.66 4.15 52.82
C LEU A 33 -14.03 5.32 51.88
N GLY A 34 -14.00 6.56 52.37
CA GLY A 34 -14.21 7.75 51.53
C GLY A 34 -13.14 7.89 50.43
N PHE A 35 -11.87 7.66 50.75
CA PHE A 35 -10.80 7.66 49.75
C PHE A 35 -10.92 6.48 48.77
N ALA A 36 -11.31 5.30 49.23
CA ALA A 36 -11.54 4.14 48.38
C ALA A 36 -12.69 4.39 47.38
N ALA A 37 -13.80 4.98 47.85
CA ALA A 37 -14.92 5.39 47.02
C ALA A 37 -14.50 6.38 45.93
N LEU A 38 -13.76 7.43 46.29
CA LEU A 38 -13.24 8.41 45.34
C LEU A 38 -12.29 7.76 44.32
N ALA A 39 -11.42 6.84 44.77
CA ALA A 39 -10.50 6.14 43.89
C ALA A 39 -11.22 5.26 42.86
N VAL A 40 -12.34 4.63 43.24
CA VAL A 40 -13.18 3.85 42.31
C VAL A 40 -13.84 4.75 41.27
N ASP A 41 -14.46 5.86 41.69
CA ASP A 41 -15.10 6.80 40.75
C ASP A 41 -14.09 7.44 39.80
N MET A 42 -12.92 7.87 40.30
CA MET A 42 -11.83 8.37 39.45
C MET A 42 -11.33 7.31 38.48
N GLY A 43 -11.09 6.08 38.96
CA GLY A 43 -10.64 4.97 38.12
C GLY A 43 -11.64 4.68 37.00
N TYR A 44 -12.94 4.70 37.33
CA TYR A 44 -14.01 4.54 36.36
C TYR A 44 -14.04 5.67 35.33
N LEU A 45 -13.96 6.94 35.75
CA LEU A 45 -13.93 8.07 34.82
C LEU A 45 -12.72 8.05 33.87
N HIS A 46 -11.55 7.68 34.39
CA HIS A 46 -10.36 7.54 33.55
C HIS A 46 -10.47 6.37 32.57
N ALA A 47 -11.05 5.25 32.99
CA ALA A 47 -11.33 4.13 32.10
C ALA A 47 -12.34 4.51 31.00
N THR A 48 -13.45 5.17 31.35
CA THR A 48 -14.43 5.65 30.38
C THR A 48 -13.83 6.71 29.45
N ARG A 49 -12.96 7.61 29.93
CA ARG A 49 -12.25 8.55 29.07
C ARG A 49 -11.36 7.84 28.05
N ALA A 50 -10.66 6.77 28.46
CA ALA A 50 -9.86 5.97 27.54
C ALA A 50 -10.73 5.23 26.52
N GLU A 51 -11.90 4.73 26.92
CA GLU A 51 -12.90 4.16 26.00
C GLU A 51 -13.39 5.20 24.98
N LEU A 52 -13.75 6.41 25.43
CA LEU A 52 -14.16 7.51 24.55
C LEU A 52 -13.03 7.94 23.59
N GLN A 53 -11.76 7.91 24.04
CA GLN A 53 -10.62 8.20 23.17
C GLN A 53 -10.50 7.16 22.05
N ARG A 54 -10.58 5.86 22.37
CA ARG A 54 -10.58 4.80 21.34
C ARG A 54 -11.72 4.96 20.34
N THR A 55 -12.91 5.32 20.82
CA THR A 55 -14.06 5.64 19.96
C THR A 55 -13.76 6.83 19.05
N ALA A 56 -13.18 7.91 19.60
CA ALA A 56 -12.84 9.10 18.84
C ALA A 56 -11.78 8.80 17.77
N ASP A 57 -10.73 8.05 18.10
CA ASP A 57 -9.66 7.67 17.17
C ASP A 57 -10.23 6.82 16.02
N ALA A 58 -11.06 5.82 16.34
CA ALA A 58 -11.70 4.97 15.34
C ALA A 58 -12.66 5.76 14.43
N ALA A 59 -13.49 6.62 15.02
CA ALA A 59 -14.41 7.47 14.26
C ALA A 59 -13.68 8.48 13.38
N ALA A 60 -12.61 9.10 13.87
CA ALA A 60 -11.79 10.05 13.11
C ALA A 60 -11.09 9.36 11.92
N MET A 61 -10.49 8.18 12.11
CA MET A 61 -9.87 7.44 11.01
C MET A 61 -10.90 7.01 9.95
N ALA A 62 -12.08 6.55 10.38
CA ALA A 62 -13.15 6.19 9.44
C ALA A 62 -13.67 7.39 8.65
N ALA A 63 -13.80 8.55 9.31
CA ALA A 63 -14.13 9.82 8.66
C ALA A 63 -13.05 10.27 7.67
N ALA A 64 -11.77 10.25 8.07
CA ALA A 64 -10.66 10.67 7.23
C ALA A 64 -10.51 9.79 5.97
N ALA A 65 -10.83 8.49 6.07
CA ALA A 65 -10.87 7.60 4.91
C ALA A 65 -11.92 8.01 3.85
N LYS A 66 -12.94 8.79 4.22
CA LYS A 66 -13.93 9.35 3.28
C LYS A 66 -13.52 10.66 2.65
N LEU A 67 -12.42 11.28 3.09
CA LEU A 67 -11.86 12.46 2.42
C LEU A 67 -11.24 12.13 1.05
N ALA A 68 -10.90 10.86 0.83
CA ALA A 68 -10.23 10.43 -0.39
C ALA A 68 -11.21 10.22 -1.57
N GLY A 69 -12.49 9.94 -1.27
CA GLY A 69 -13.51 9.67 -2.29
C GLY A 69 -14.14 10.90 -2.90
N GLY A 70 -13.85 11.12 -4.18
CA GLY A 70 -14.13 12.36 -4.92
C GLY A 70 -15.57 12.59 -5.40
N GLU A 71 -16.56 11.79 -4.99
CA GLU A 71 -17.93 11.92 -5.50
C GLU A 71 -19.00 11.94 -4.39
N GLY A 72 -19.84 12.99 -4.40
CA GLY A 72 -21.05 13.10 -3.58
C GLY A 72 -20.98 14.14 -2.45
N ASP A 73 -21.94 14.06 -1.52
CA ASP A 73 -22.02 14.92 -0.33
C ASP A 73 -21.01 14.46 0.73
N LEU A 74 -19.81 15.05 0.69
CA LEU A 74 -18.69 14.74 1.58
C LEU A 74 -19.08 14.83 3.06
N GLU A 75 -19.85 15.84 3.44
CA GLU A 75 -20.25 16.08 4.83
C GLU A 75 -21.09 14.90 5.35
N THR A 76 -22.08 14.45 4.55
CA THR A 76 -22.90 13.28 4.89
C THR A 76 -22.06 12.00 4.94
N GLN A 77 -21.14 11.78 4.00
CA GLN A 77 -20.31 10.57 3.96
C GLN A 77 -19.36 10.47 5.16
N VAL A 78 -18.67 11.57 5.48
CA VAL A 78 -17.78 11.68 6.65
C VAL A 78 -18.58 11.43 7.93
N PHE A 79 -19.77 12.03 8.05
CA PHE A 79 -20.63 11.83 9.22
C PHE A 79 -21.10 10.38 9.37
N LEU A 80 -21.61 9.77 8.31
CA LEU A 80 -22.09 8.38 8.35
C LEU A 80 -20.98 7.40 8.70
N ALA A 81 -19.78 7.56 8.11
CA ALA A 81 -18.63 6.71 8.40
C ALA A 81 -18.14 6.85 9.85
N ALA A 82 -18.00 8.08 10.36
CA ALA A 82 -17.63 8.31 11.75
C ALA A 82 -18.66 7.72 12.72
N ARG A 83 -19.96 7.91 12.44
CA ARG A 83 -21.04 7.41 13.29
C ARG A 83 -21.09 5.89 13.31
N GLU A 84 -20.90 5.23 12.16
CA GLU A 84 -20.86 3.77 12.07
C GLU A 84 -19.79 3.18 13.00
N PHE A 85 -18.57 3.73 12.96
CA PHE A 85 -17.48 3.26 13.82
C PHE A 85 -17.66 3.69 15.28
N SER A 86 -18.28 4.84 15.53
CA SER A 86 -18.63 5.25 16.89
C SER A 86 -19.60 4.26 17.55
N LEU A 87 -20.66 3.85 16.83
CA LEU A 87 -21.69 2.93 17.33
C LEU A 87 -21.16 1.50 17.56
N LYS A 88 -20.10 1.10 16.86
CA LYS A 88 -19.40 -0.18 17.10
C LYS A 88 -18.62 -0.19 18.42
N ASN A 89 -18.30 0.98 18.97
CA ASN A 89 -17.59 1.12 20.22
C ASN A 89 -18.53 1.40 21.40
N LYS A 90 -18.11 1.00 22.59
CA LYS A 90 -18.83 1.24 23.85
C LYS A 90 -17.96 2.02 24.81
N ALA A 91 -18.57 2.95 25.54
CA ALA A 91 -17.97 3.56 26.73
C ALA A 91 -18.97 3.49 27.88
N ALA A 92 -18.49 3.19 29.09
CA ALA A 92 -19.34 2.99 30.26
C ALA A 92 -20.47 1.95 30.04
N GLY A 93 -20.26 0.99 29.13
CA GLY A 93 -21.22 -0.06 28.78
C GLY A 93 -22.29 0.33 27.75
N VAL A 94 -22.30 1.57 27.27
CA VAL A 94 -23.29 2.09 26.30
C VAL A 94 -22.61 2.31 24.93
N ALA A 95 -23.32 1.99 23.84
CA ALA A 95 -22.85 2.29 22.49
C ALA A 95 -22.84 3.81 22.27
N ILE A 96 -21.77 4.32 21.66
CA ILE A 96 -21.54 5.75 21.60
C ILE A 96 -22.03 6.32 20.27
N ASP A 97 -23.01 7.22 20.34
CA ASP A 97 -23.50 7.98 19.18
C ASP A 97 -22.84 9.37 19.13
N ILE A 98 -22.77 9.95 17.93
CA ILE A 98 -22.19 11.28 17.68
C ILE A 98 -23.17 12.14 16.89
N ALA A 99 -23.17 13.43 17.17
CA ALA A 99 -23.96 14.40 16.41
C ALA A 99 -23.17 14.96 15.22
N PRO A 100 -23.82 15.47 14.16
CA PRO A 100 -23.12 16.15 13.07
C PRO A 100 -22.23 17.31 13.56
N SER A 101 -22.67 18.03 14.58
CA SER A 101 -21.91 19.14 15.20
C SER A 101 -20.66 18.69 15.99
N ASP A 102 -20.46 17.39 16.17
CA ASP A 102 -19.28 16.83 16.81
C ASP A 102 -18.17 16.45 15.80
N ILE A 103 -18.41 16.69 14.50
CA ILE A 103 -17.46 16.45 13.42
C ILE A 103 -17.12 17.78 12.77
N VAL A 104 -15.82 18.03 12.56
CA VAL A 104 -15.32 19.21 11.87
C VAL A 104 -14.30 18.76 10.83
N THR A 105 -14.49 19.16 9.58
CA THR A 105 -13.52 18.99 8.50
C THR A 105 -12.58 20.20 8.42
N GLY A 106 -11.37 19.98 7.91
CA GLY A 106 -10.38 21.03 7.79
C GLY A 106 -9.04 20.54 7.27
N ARG A 107 -7.99 21.31 7.55
CA ARG A 107 -6.62 21.01 7.13
C ARG A 107 -5.70 20.71 8.31
N SER A 108 -4.77 19.78 8.15
CA SER A 108 -3.74 19.45 9.14
C SER A 108 -2.38 19.95 8.67
N VAL A 109 -1.89 21.05 9.25
CA VAL A 109 -0.64 21.69 8.85
C VAL A 109 0.49 21.34 9.83
N LEU A 110 1.66 20.98 9.31
CA LEU A 110 2.84 20.74 10.15
C LEU A 110 3.37 22.08 10.69
N GLY A 111 3.26 22.28 12.00
CA GLY A 111 3.81 23.45 12.68
C GLY A 111 5.34 23.39 12.83
N GLU A 112 5.97 24.53 13.09
CA GLU A 112 7.43 24.66 13.26
C GLU A 112 8.02 23.77 14.36
N ASN A 113 7.20 23.35 15.33
CA ASN A 113 7.58 22.43 16.41
C ASN A 113 7.49 20.95 16.03
N GLY A 114 7.24 20.63 14.76
CA GLY A 114 7.08 19.27 14.25
C GLY A 114 5.75 18.61 14.65
N ARG A 115 4.78 19.36 15.17
CA ARG A 115 3.43 18.85 15.48
C ARG A 115 2.42 19.38 14.48
N TYR A 116 1.49 18.51 14.10
CA TYR A 116 0.35 18.91 13.27
C TYR A 116 -0.63 19.78 14.06
N VAL A 117 -1.09 20.84 13.41
CA VAL A 117 -2.12 21.76 13.90
C VAL A 117 -3.33 21.66 12.97
N PHE A 118 -4.51 21.45 13.55
CA PHE A 118 -5.76 21.39 12.81
C PHE A 118 -6.33 22.78 12.59
N GLU A 119 -6.56 23.14 11.33
CA GLU A 119 -7.22 24.37 10.88
C GLU A 119 -8.63 24.03 10.42
N GLU A 120 -9.63 24.55 11.13
CA GLU A 120 -11.04 24.24 10.89
C GLU A 120 -11.57 24.94 9.61
N GLY A 121 -12.34 24.22 8.79
CA GLY A 121 -13.08 24.80 7.64
C GLY A 121 -12.23 25.19 6.42
N VAL A 122 -11.01 24.66 6.29
CA VAL A 122 -10.14 24.89 5.13
C VAL A 122 -10.44 23.87 4.03
N GLU A 123 -10.67 24.36 2.81
CA GLU A 123 -10.97 23.56 1.61
C GLU A 123 -9.78 23.51 0.63
N PRO A 124 -9.53 22.38 -0.06
CA PRO A 124 -10.10 21.06 0.22
C PRO A 124 -9.61 20.52 1.58
N PRO A 125 -10.45 19.78 2.33
CA PRO A 125 -10.10 19.22 3.62
C PRO A 125 -9.18 18.00 3.44
N ASP A 126 -8.12 17.94 4.23
CA ASP A 126 -7.24 16.76 4.34
C ASP A 126 -7.32 16.10 5.72
N ALA A 127 -8.09 16.67 6.64
CA ALA A 127 -8.23 16.17 7.99
C ALA A 127 -9.66 16.29 8.53
N VAL A 128 -10.02 15.35 9.40
CA VAL A 128 -11.28 15.36 10.16
C VAL A 128 -11.00 15.26 11.64
N LYS A 129 -11.62 16.15 12.40
CA LYS A 129 -11.64 16.15 13.86
C LYS A 129 -13.00 15.66 14.34
N VAL A 130 -12.99 14.60 15.16
CA VAL A 130 -14.19 14.01 15.75
C VAL A 130 -14.14 14.18 17.26
N ARG A 131 -15.23 14.65 17.83
CA ARG A 131 -15.42 14.79 19.27
C ARG A 131 -16.43 13.77 19.76
N VAL A 132 -16.06 13.02 20.79
CA VAL A 132 -16.92 12.00 21.39
C VAL A 132 -17.20 12.40 22.83
N ARG A 133 -18.48 12.46 23.22
CA ARG A 133 -18.90 13.05 24.50
C ARG A 133 -19.94 12.20 25.21
N MET A 134 -19.76 12.08 26.53
CA MET A 134 -20.79 11.69 27.49
C MET A 134 -21.03 12.88 28.41
N ALA A 135 -21.92 13.76 27.95
CA ALA A 135 -22.31 15.00 28.61
C ALA A 135 -23.84 15.20 28.54
N SER A 136 -24.36 16.08 29.37
CA SER A 136 -25.79 16.41 29.43
C SER A 136 -26.40 16.90 28.10
N ASP A 137 -25.57 17.48 27.23
CA ASP A 137 -25.95 18.01 25.92
C ASP A 137 -25.56 17.06 24.76
N SER A 138 -25.05 15.87 25.07
CA SER A 138 -24.67 14.85 24.09
C SER A 138 -25.75 13.77 23.95
N PRO A 139 -25.84 13.07 22.80
CA PRO A 139 -26.76 11.94 22.63
C PRO A 139 -26.60 10.81 23.67
N ASN A 140 -25.41 10.71 24.28
CA ASN A 140 -25.05 9.61 25.18
C ASN A 140 -25.40 9.88 26.65
N GLY A 141 -25.73 11.14 27.00
CA GLY A 141 -25.92 11.57 28.38
C GLY A 141 -24.63 11.59 29.21
N PRO A 142 -24.67 12.10 30.46
CA PRO A 142 -23.51 12.16 31.35
C PRO A 142 -23.24 10.81 32.02
N VAL A 143 -22.00 10.60 32.49
CA VAL A 143 -21.62 9.37 33.20
C VAL A 143 -22.11 9.40 34.64
N SER A 144 -22.82 8.37 35.08
CA SER A 144 -23.25 8.21 36.47
C SER A 144 -22.10 7.72 37.35
N LEU A 145 -21.89 8.37 38.50
CA LEU A 145 -20.88 7.98 39.48
C LEU A 145 -21.43 6.96 40.48
N PHE A 146 -20.59 6.06 40.98
CA PHE A 146 -21.00 5.04 41.94
C PHE A 146 -21.13 5.61 43.34
N PHE A 147 -20.13 6.38 43.79
CA PHE A 147 -20.08 6.93 45.14
C PHE A 147 -20.16 8.46 45.19
N GLY A 148 -20.03 9.14 44.05
CA GLY A 148 -20.27 10.57 43.89
C GLY A 148 -21.57 11.09 44.55
N PRO A 149 -22.71 10.34 44.51
CA PRO A 149 -23.92 10.75 45.22
C PRO A 149 -23.73 10.96 46.73
N LEU A 150 -22.79 10.27 47.38
CA LEU A 150 -22.45 10.47 48.79
C LEU A 150 -21.88 11.87 49.07
N MET A 151 -21.31 12.51 48.04
CA MET A 151 -20.75 13.87 48.07
C MET A 151 -21.62 14.89 47.31
N GLY A 152 -22.83 14.51 46.90
CA GLY A 152 -23.76 15.38 46.17
C GLY A 152 -23.49 15.52 44.67
N VAL A 153 -22.60 14.70 44.09
CA VAL A 153 -22.26 14.72 42.66
C VAL A 153 -22.70 13.42 42.01
N ASN A 154 -23.86 13.41 41.36
CA ASN A 154 -24.42 12.17 40.82
C ASN A 154 -23.82 11.78 39.45
N THR A 155 -23.36 12.76 38.68
CA THR A 155 -22.89 12.55 37.31
C THR A 155 -21.66 13.40 37.00
N ALA A 156 -20.92 13.01 35.97
CA ALA A 156 -19.80 13.75 35.43
C ALA A 156 -19.88 13.82 33.90
N ASN A 157 -19.54 15.00 33.36
CA ASN A 157 -19.40 15.21 31.92
C ASN A 157 -17.97 14.88 31.52
N ILE A 158 -17.79 13.98 30.57
CA ILE A 158 -16.49 13.64 30.01
C ILE A 158 -16.55 13.56 28.48
N GLY A 159 -15.42 13.79 27.85
CA GLY A 159 -15.30 13.70 26.41
C GLY A 159 -13.85 13.53 25.98
N ALA A 160 -13.70 13.05 24.76
CA ALA A 160 -12.44 12.85 24.07
C ALA A 160 -12.56 13.42 22.64
N SER A 161 -11.42 13.68 22.01
CA SER A 161 -11.37 14.13 20.63
C SER A 161 -10.17 13.52 19.94
N ALA A 162 -10.32 13.25 18.65
CA ALA A 162 -9.24 12.77 17.80
C ALA A 162 -9.26 13.54 16.48
N THR A 163 -8.11 13.62 15.84
CA THR A 163 -7.97 14.19 14.50
C THR A 163 -7.19 13.19 13.66
N ALA A 164 -7.74 12.84 12.50
CA ALA A 164 -7.08 11.99 11.53
C ALA A 164 -6.95 12.76 10.23
N MET A 165 -5.81 12.60 9.56
CA MET A 165 -5.54 13.24 8.27
C MET A 165 -5.27 12.18 7.20
N LEU A 166 -5.71 12.48 5.98
CA LEU A 166 -5.32 11.78 4.78
C LEU A 166 -4.02 12.42 4.27
N VAL A 167 -2.97 11.63 4.09
CA VAL A 167 -1.72 12.10 3.48
C VAL A 167 -1.60 11.48 2.09
N PRO A 168 -1.87 12.24 1.03
CA PRO A 168 -1.51 11.87 -0.34
C PRO A 168 -0.06 11.43 -0.45
N ARG A 169 0.20 10.41 -1.25
CA ARG A 169 1.56 10.00 -1.62
C ARG A 169 1.85 10.41 -3.05
N ASP A 170 3.06 10.90 -3.28
CA ASP A 170 3.61 11.08 -4.61
C ASP A 170 4.44 9.84 -4.96
N ILE A 171 4.04 9.14 -6.03
CA ILE A 171 4.68 7.91 -6.50
C ILE A 171 5.27 8.19 -7.88
N VAL A 172 6.54 7.88 -8.10
CA VAL A 172 7.17 7.97 -9.43
C VAL A 172 7.64 6.60 -9.86
N ILE A 173 7.09 6.11 -10.96
CA ILE A 173 7.49 4.86 -11.61
C ILE A 173 8.58 5.18 -12.61
N VAL A 174 9.71 4.49 -12.52
CA VAL A 174 10.83 4.62 -13.46
C VAL A 174 10.99 3.30 -14.21
N MET A 175 10.75 3.31 -15.51
CA MET A 175 10.82 2.14 -16.37
C MET A 175 12.10 2.14 -17.21
N ASP A 176 12.87 1.06 -17.13
CA ASP A 176 13.97 0.77 -18.06
C ASP A 176 13.39 0.23 -19.38
N LEU A 177 13.74 0.87 -20.49
CA LEU A 177 13.38 0.49 -21.85
C LEU A 177 14.62 0.18 -22.72
N SER A 178 15.77 -0.04 -22.08
CA SER A 178 16.96 -0.50 -22.79
C SER A 178 16.77 -1.93 -23.32
N ASN A 179 17.55 -2.31 -24.34
CA ASN A 179 17.37 -3.61 -24.99
C ASN A 179 17.62 -4.82 -24.06
N SER A 180 18.27 -4.62 -22.90
CA SER A 180 18.38 -5.68 -21.87
C SER A 180 17.02 -6.15 -21.39
N MET A 181 15.99 -5.31 -21.46
CA MET A 181 14.61 -5.62 -21.09
C MET A 181 13.88 -6.49 -22.15
N SER A 182 14.63 -7.10 -23.08
CA SER A 182 14.16 -8.13 -24.01
C SER A 182 14.86 -9.49 -23.86
N TYR A 183 15.80 -9.61 -22.92
CA TYR A 183 16.71 -10.76 -22.84
C TYR A 183 16.02 -12.08 -22.51
N ASP A 184 14.91 -12.04 -21.77
CA ASP A 184 14.06 -13.21 -21.48
C ASP A 184 13.21 -13.65 -22.70
N SER A 185 13.39 -13.01 -23.85
CA SER A 185 12.86 -13.43 -25.14
C SER A 185 13.94 -13.78 -26.16
N GLN A 186 15.22 -13.74 -25.78
CA GLN A 186 16.35 -13.95 -26.69
C GLN A 186 17.01 -15.32 -26.50
N LEU A 187 17.52 -15.89 -27.59
CA LEU A 187 18.17 -17.22 -27.56
C LEU A 187 19.42 -17.26 -26.67
N LYS A 188 20.08 -16.11 -26.46
CA LYS A 188 21.28 -16.00 -25.63
C LYS A 188 21.04 -16.21 -24.12
N HIS A 189 19.80 -16.37 -23.67
CA HIS A 189 19.46 -16.67 -22.27
C HIS A 189 18.61 -17.94 -22.13
N GLU A 190 18.54 -18.77 -23.17
CA GLU A 190 17.70 -19.96 -23.19
C GLU A 190 18.08 -20.99 -22.12
N SER A 191 19.36 -21.07 -21.72
CA SER A 191 19.80 -21.95 -20.62
C SER A 191 19.56 -21.37 -19.23
N GLU A 192 19.38 -20.05 -19.12
CA GLU A 192 19.23 -19.33 -17.86
C GLU A 192 17.76 -19.18 -17.44
N THR A 193 16.87 -19.02 -18.41
CA THR A 193 15.44 -18.75 -18.17
C THR A 193 14.54 -19.38 -19.23
N GLU A 194 13.26 -19.53 -18.91
CA GLU A 194 12.26 -19.91 -19.90
C GLU A 194 11.98 -18.73 -20.83
N ILE A 195 12.46 -18.82 -22.06
CA ILE A 195 12.30 -17.76 -23.06
C ILE A 195 10.97 -17.89 -23.81
N ASN A 196 10.26 -16.77 -23.95
CA ASN A 196 8.97 -16.75 -24.65
C ASN A 196 9.09 -16.36 -26.14
N ILE A 197 10.22 -16.64 -26.78
CA ILE A 197 10.52 -16.24 -28.17
C ILE A 197 9.49 -16.74 -29.19
N GLN A 198 8.85 -17.89 -28.94
CA GLN A 198 7.73 -18.36 -29.75
C GLN A 198 6.52 -17.43 -29.65
N GLN A 199 6.21 -16.93 -28.45
CA GLN A 199 5.11 -16.01 -28.25
C GLN A 199 5.34 -14.70 -29.00
N VAL A 200 6.58 -14.21 -29.04
CA VAL A 200 6.97 -13.03 -29.82
C VAL A 200 6.71 -13.27 -31.31
N TRP A 201 7.08 -14.44 -31.84
CA TRP A 201 6.77 -14.79 -33.24
C TRP A 201 5.27 -14.84 -33.53
N GLU A 202 4.48 -15.38 -32.61
CA GLU A 202 3.02 -15.41 -32.72
C GLU A 202 2.41 -14.00 -32.73
N ASP A 203 2.91 -13.11 -31.87
CA ASP A 203 2.47 -11.71 -31.78
C ASP A 203 2.85 -10.90 -33.03
N LEU A 204 3.93 -11.27 -33.71
CA LEU A 204 4.29 -10.74 -35.03
C LEU A 204 3.37 -11.25 -36.16
N GLY A 205 2.36 -12.06 -35.84
CA GLY A 205 1.39 -12.61 -36.78
C GLY A 205 1.79 -13.98 -37.34
N SER A 206 2.69 -14.71 -36.67
CA SER A 206 3.23 -16.00 -37.11
C SER A 206 3.76 -15.96 -38.56
N PRO A 207 4.58 -14.97 -38.94
CA PRO A 207 4.94 -14.77 -40.33
C PRO A 207 5.79 -15.93 -40.84
N THR A 208 5.63 -16.25 -42.13
CA THR A 208 6.40 -17.27 -42.83
C THR A 208 7.09 -16.66 -44.05
N PHE A 209 8.29 -17.14 -44.36
CA PHE A 209 9.13 -16.53 -45.38
C PHE A 209 9.81 -17.60 -46.23
N GLY A 210 9.47 -17.67 -47.52
CA GLY A 210 10.00 -18.71 -48.40
C GLY A 210 9.76 -20.10 -47.82
N ASN A 211 10.84 -20.82 -47.52
CA ASN A 211 10.80 -22.15 -46.91
C ASN A 211 10.83 -22.13 -45.37
N MET A 212 10.94 -20.97 -44.74
CA MET A 212 10.86 -20.80 -43.29
C MET A 212 9.40 -20.71 -42.86
N THR A 213 8.74 -21.87 -42.78
CA THR A 213 7.29 -21.97 -42.49
C THR A 213 6.96 -22.50 -41.11
N VAL A 214 7.91 -23.13 -40.43
CA VAL A 214 7.71 -23.81 -39.15
C VAL A 214 8.58 -23.18 -38.06
N PHE A 215 7.97 -22.93 -36.91
CA PHE A 215 8.68 -22.57 -35.68
C PHE A 215 9.26 -23.84 -35.05
N HIS A 216 10.58 -23.84 -34.86
CA HIS A 216 11.30 -24.98 -34.28
C HIS A 216 11.59 -24.70 -32.80
N ASN A 217 11.55 -25.75 -31.97
CA ASN A 217 11.71 -25.60 -30.53
C ASN A 217 13.15 -25.72 -30.07
N SER A 218 14.04 -26.25 -30.90
CA SER A 218 15.45 -26.38 -30.59
C SER A 218 16.33 -26.27 -31.84
N ALA A 219 17.62 -25.96 -31.64
CA ALA A 219 18.61 -25.88 -32.72
C ALA A 219 18.72 -27.18 -33.54
N GLY A 220 18.53 -28.35 -32.92
CA GLY A 220 18.66 -29.66 -33.56
C GLY A 220 17.61 -29.91 -34.66
N GLU A 221 16.42 -29.33 -34.50
CA GLU A 221 15.31 -29.44 -35.45
C GLU A 221 15.44 -28.46 -36.63
N MET A 222 16.26 -27.40 -36.47
CA MET A 222 16.37 -26.34 -37.45
C MET A 222 17.25 -26.72 -38.66
N PRO A 223 16.86 -26.28 -39.88
CA PRO A 223 17.67 -26.43 -41.09
C PRO A 223 19.10 -25.92 -40.91
N TYR A 224 20.08 -26.77 -41.22
CA TYR A 224 21.50 -26.43 -41.16
C TYR A 224 22.04 -26.06 -42.55
N HIS A 225 22.69 -24.90 -42.66
CA HIS A 225 23.44 -24.50 -43.84
C HIS A 225 24.81 -23.95 -43.45
N SER A 226 25.86 -24.72 -43.72
CA SER A 226 27.26 -24.35 -43.43
C SER A 226 27.61 -22.92 -43.84
N SER A 227 28.22 -22.18 -42.92
CA SER A 227 28.78 -20.82 -43.11
C SER A 227 29.75 -20.71 -44.29
N SER A 228 30.36 -21.83 -44.74
CA SER A 228 31.18 -21.89 -45.95
C SER A 228 30.42 -21.59 -47.25
N LEU A 229 29.09 -21.71 -47.25
CA LEU A 229 28.25 -21.35 -48.39
C LEU A 229 28.13 -19.82 -48.52
N SER A 230 28.02 -19.33 -49.75
CA SER A 230 27.75 -17.91 -49.97
C SER A 230 26.36 -17.52 -49.46
N THR A 231 26.22 -16.29 -48.96
CA THR A 231 24.95 -15.72 -48.48
C THR A 231 23.85 -15.83 -49.54
N SER A 232 24.19 -15.65 -50.82
CA SER A 232 23.26 -15.83 -51.96
C SER A 232 22.79 -17.29 -52.11
N THR A 233 23.67 -18.26 -51.87
CA THR A 233 23.33 -19.69 -51.93
C THR A 233 22.37 -20.06 -50.80
N ILE A 234 22.66 -19.60 -49.58
CA ILE A 234 21.80 -19.84 -48.41
C ILE A 234 20.43 -19.17 -48.62
N LYS A 235 20.41 -17.91 -49.07
CA LYS A 235 19.18 -17.18 -49.42
C LYS A 235 18.33 -17.94 -50.44
N SER A 236 18.96 -18.53 -51.45
CA SER A 236 18.27 -19.35 -52.45
C SER A 236 17.68 -20.64 -51.85
N ARG A 237 18.41 -21.31 -50.95
CA ARG A 237 17.94 -22.54 -50.27
C ARG A 237 16.75 -22.26 -49.34
N LEU A 238 16.75 -21.10 -48.69
CA LEU A 238 15.65 -20.62 -47.87
C LEU A 238 14.45 -20.10 -48.70
N GLY A 239 14.57 -20.00 -50.02
CA GLY A 239 13.49 -19.51 -50.88
C GLY A 239 13.25 -18.00 -50.78
N LEU A 240 14.24 -17.22 -50.30
CA LEU A 240 14.08 -15.79 -49.98
C LEU A 240 14.48 -14.85 -51.13
N ASN A 241 14.80 -15.38 -52.32
CA ASN A 241 15.23 -14.56 -53.46
C ASN A 241 14.14 -13.62 -53.98
N SER A 242 12.88 -14.07 -53.94
CA SER A 242 11.72 -13.32 -54.44
C SER A 242 10.78 -12.88 -53.32
N VAL A 243 11.18 -13.07 -52.05
CA VAL A 243 10.40 -12.69 -50.87
C VAL A 243 10.91 -11.32 -50.42
N PRO A 244 10.10 -10.25 -50.49
CA PRO A 244 10.47 -8.96 -49.94
C PRO A 244 10.79 -9.08 -48.43
N TYR A 245 11.74 -8.29 -47.96
CA TYR A 245 11.97 -8.18 -46.53
C TYR A 245 10.79 -7.43 -45.88
N PRO A 246 10.21 -7.94 -44.78
CA PRO A 246 8.92 -7.48 -44.28
C PRO A 246 8.95 -6.17 -43.48
N TYR A 247 10.12 -5.73 -43.00
CA TYR A 247 10.25 -4.58 -42.10
C TYR A 247 10.98 -3.40 -42.75
N PRO A 248 10.79 -2.17 -42.24
CA PRO A 248 11.42 -0.97 -42.79
C PRO A 248 12.95 -1.00 -42.87
N GLN A 249 13.63 -1.69 -41.94
CA GLN A 249 15.10 -1.73 -41.87
C GLN A 249 15.63 -3.16 -41.75
N GLY A 250 16.71 -3.42 -42.49
CA GLY A 250 17.37 -4.71 -42.53
C GLY A 250 17.22 -5.41 -43.88
N SER A 251 17.75 -6.63 -43.97
CA SER A 251 17.62 -7.44 -45.18
C SER A 251 17.77 -8.94 -44.89
N TRP A 252 17.32 -9.78 -45.83
CA TRP A 252 17.59 -11.21 -45.76
C TRP A 252 19.08 -11.55 -45.75
N ASN A 253 19.91 -10.77 -46.46
CA ASN A 253 21.34 -11.00 -46.47
C ASN A 253 21.93 -10.73 -45.08
N GLU A 254 21.51 -9.65 -44.44
CA GLU A 254 21.94 -9.30 -43.09
C GLU A 254 21.53 -10.36 -42.06
N TYR A 255 20.28 -10.82 -42.11
CA TYR A 255 19.82 -11.92 -41.26
C TYR A 255 20.68 -13.19 -41.46
N ILE A 256 20.95 -13.56 -42.71
CA ILE A 256 21.78 -14.73 -43.01
C ILE A 256 23.19 -14.51 -42.46
N ASP A 257 23.80 -13.35 -42.69
CA ASP A 257 25.14 -13.01 -42.22
C ASP A 257 25.24 -12.92 -40.68
N TYR A 258 24.13 -12.65 -39.99
CA TYR A 258 24.02 -12.69 -38.53
C TYR A 258 24.02 -14.13 -38.00
N VAL A 259 23.26 -15.04 -38.61
CA VAL A 259 23.16 -16.45 -38.18
C VAL A 259 24.41 -17.26 -38.54
N LYS A 260 25.14 -16.85 -39.57
CA LYS A 260 26.38 -17.53 -39.98
C LYS A 260 27.39 -17.58 -38.85
N THR A 261 28.00 -18.75 -38.67
CA THR A 261 29.18 -18.90 -37.81
C THR A 261 30.31 -18.00 -38.30
N LYS A 262 30.96 -17.28 -37.38
CA LYS A 262 32.17 -16.48 -37.67
C LYS A 262 33.33 -16.97 -36.83
N LEU A 263 34.54 -16.96 -37.40
CA LEU A 263 35.76 -17.45 -36.73
C LEU A 263 36.18 -16.55 -35.56
N ASP A 264 35.75 -15.29 -35.55
CA ASP A 264 36.07 -14.25 -34.57
C ASP A 264 34.92 -13.97 -33.58
N ASP A 265 33.91 -14.84 -33.52
CA ASP A 265 32.71 -14.67 -32.67
C ASP A 265 32.94 -15.06 -31.20
N TYR A 266 34.12 -14.74 -30.65
CA TYR A 266 34.51 -15.10 -29.28
C TYR A 266 33.66 -14.41 -28.19
N GLY A 267 32.88 -13.40 -28.58
CA GLY A 267 31.97 -12.67 -27.69
C GLY A 267 30.50 -13.08 -27.79
N ARG A 268 30.15 -14.04 -28.67
CA ARG A 268 28.79 -14.56 -28.77
C ARG A 268 28.49 -15.48 -27.60
N ASP A 269 27.27 -15.33 -27.06
CA ASP A 269 26.80 -16.11 -25.94
C ASP A 269 26.79 -17.62 -26.26
N PRO A 270 27.24 -18.50 -25.35
CA PRO A 270 27.24 -19.96 -25.57
C PRO A 270 25.91 -20.53 -26.05
N ASP A 271 24.77 -20.00 -25.59
CA ASP A 271 23.45 -20.48 -26.01
C ASP A 271 23.13 -20.07 -27.43
N GLU A 272 23.49 -18.84 -27.82
CA GLU A 272 23.34 -18.37 -29.19
C GLU A 272 24.21 -19.18 -30.15
N ARG A 273 25.40 -19.63 -29.71
CA ARG A 273 26.29 -20.48 -30.50
C ARG A 273 25.68 -21.82 -30.87
N ALA A 274 24.71 -22.34 -30.10
CA ALA A 274 24.01 -23.57 -30.47
C ALA A 274 23.20 -23.43 -31.77
N TYR A 275 22.84 -22.19 -32.14
CA TYR A 275 22.06 -21.83 -33.32
C TYR A 275 22.90 -21.32 -34.50
N GLU A 276 24.22 -21.37 -34.38
CA GLU A 276 25.16 -21.09 -35.47
C GLU A 276 24.82 -21.93 -36.71
N ASP A 277 24.72 -21.27 -37.87
CA ASP A 277 24.37 -21.90 -39.16
C ASP A 277 23.01 -22.66 -39.16
N ARG A 278 22.14 -22.38 -38.18
CA ARG A 278 20.75 -22.88 -38.10
C ARG A 278 19.78 -21.79 -38.53
N TYR A 279 19.06 -22.02 -39.62
CA TYR A 279 18.20 -20.99 -40.22
C TYR A 279 16.73 -21.35 -40.05
N GLY A 280 15.93 -20.41 -39.55
CA GLY A 280 14.48 -20.57 -39.42
C GLY A 280 13.83 -19.34 -38.81
N VAL A 281 12.52 -19.41 -38.56
CA VAL A 281 11.79 -18.28 -37.94
C VAL A 281 12.26 -18.00 -36.50
N ARG A 282 12.73 -19.02 -35.76
CA ARG A 282 13.26 -18.88 -34.40
C ARG A 282 14.48 -17.94 -34.36
N THR A 283 15.50 -18.23 -35.17
CA THR A 283 16.71 -17.39 -35.28
C THR A 283 16.43 -16.06 -35.96
N PHE A 284 15.41 -15.99 -36.82
CA PHE A 284 14.95 -14.73 -37.39
C PHE A 284 14.35 -13.80 -36.33
N VAL A 285 13.50 -14.32 -35.43
CA VAL A 285 12.93 -13.53 -34.33
C VAL A 285 14.04 -13.08 -33.37
N HIS A 286 15.00 -13.96 -33.05
CA HIS A 286 16.18 -13.59 -32.26
C HIS A 286 16.98 -12.46 -32.91
N TYR A 287 17.21 -12.53 -34.22
CA TYR A 287 17.86 -11.46 -34.98
C TYR A 287 17.09 -10.12 -34.87
N LEU A 288 15.76 -10.15 -34.91
CA LEU A 288 14.97 -8.92 -34.74
C LEU A 288 15.17 -8.34 -33.33
N LEU A 289 15.12 -9.17 -32.29
CA LEU A 289 15.29 -8.73 -30.90
C LEU A 289 16.73 -8.26 -30.58
N ASP A 290 17.74 -8.88 -31.17
CA ASP A 290 19.13 -8.49 -30.89
C ASP A 290 19.59 -7.31 -31.76
N LYS A 291 19.25 -7.30 -33.06
CA LYS A 291 19.79 -6.35 -34.04
C LYS A 291 18.81 -5.34 -34.61
N ARG A 292 17.50 -5.62 -34.63
CA ARG A 292 16.46 -4.77 -35.23
C ARG A 292 15.32 -4.46 -34.26
N HIS A 293 15.67 -4.13 -33.02
CA HIS A 293 14.73 -4.00 -31.91
C HIS A 293 14.07 -2.62 -31.81
N CYS A 294 14.62 -1.60 -32.49
CA CYS A 294 14.04 -0.27 -32.43
C CYS A 294 12.69 -0.19 -33.17
N GLU A 295 11.78 0.65 -32.69
CA GLU A 295 10.45 0.85 -33.29
C GLU A 295 10.53 1.25 -34.77
N TRP A 296 11.49 2.09 -35.15
CA TRP A 296 11.68 2.53 -36.54
C TRP A 296 12.29 1.44 -37.45
N GLU A 297 12.83 0.36 -36.87
CA GLU A 297 13.38 -0.78 -37.60
C GLU A 297 12.34 -1.90 -37.76
N THR A 298 11.69 -2.27 -36.65
CA THR A 298 10.66 -3.31 -36.57
C THR A 298 9.47 -2.82 -35.72
N PRO A 299 8.57 -1.98 -36.29
CA PRO A 299 7.47 -1.37 -35.53
C PRO A 299 6.56 -2.37 -34.81
N GLN A 300 6.43 -3.57 -35.37
CA GLN A 300 5.56 -4.62 -34.85
C GLN A 300 6.02 -5.16 -33.49
N LEU A 301 7.31 -5.01 -33.12
CA LEU A 301 7.80 -5.42 -31.81
C LEU A 301 7.22 -4.59 -30.66
N ALA A 302 6.78 -3.35 -30.92
CA ALA A 302 6.21 -2.48 -29.89
C ALA A 302 4.94 -3.06 -29.23
N ASN A 303 4.22 -3.93 -29.94
CA ASN A 303 3.02 -4.62 -29.44
C ASN A 303 3.27 -6.09 -29.08
N ALA A 304 4.47 -6.60 -29.31
CA ALA A 304 4.80 -7.99 -29.00
C ALA A 304 5.07 -8.15 -27.50
N ARG A 305 4.73 -9.31 -26.94
CA ARG A 305 4.94 -9.64 -25.53
C ARG A 305 6.40 -10.01 -25.26
N VAL A 306 7.31 -9.07 -25.47
CA VAL A 306 8.74 -9.23 -25.22
C VAL A 306 9.03 -9.09 -23.72
N GLN A 307 9.85 -9.99 -23.16
CA GLN A 307 10.11 -10.11 -21.73
C GLN A 307 11.52 -9.64 -21.36
N PRO A 308 11.71 -9.04 -20.17
CA PRO A 308 10.71 -8.79 -19.11
C PRO A 308 9.84 -7.53 -19.29
N THR A 309 10.03 -6.74 -20.36
CA THR A 309 9.29 -5.47 -20.55
C THR A 309 7.77 -5.63 -20.44
N TYR A 310 7.21 -6.68 -21.05
CA TYR A 310 5.78 -6.94 -21.02
C TYR A 310 5.29 -7.27 -19.60
N ALA A 311 6.00 -8.12 -18.84
CA ALA A 311 5.63 -8.40 -17.45
C ALA A 311 5.68 -7.14 -16.56
N VAL A 312 6.66 -6.25 -16.77
CA VAL A 312 6.74 -4.98 -16.04
C VAL A 312 5.56 -4.08 -16.38
N LYS A 313 5.16 -4.01 -17.66
CA LYS A 313 3.98 -3.24 -18.09
C LYS A 313 2.70 -3.73 -17.41
N GLU A 314 2.48 -5.05 -17.38
CA GLU A 314 1.33 -5.65 -16.71
C GLU A 314 1.36 -5.39 -15.18
N ALA A 315 2.53 -5.46 -14.56
CA ALA A 315 2.68 -5.18 -13.13
C ALA A 315 2.37 -3.71 -12.78
N VAL A 316 2.76 -2.76 -13.65
CA VAL A 316 2.43 -1.35 -13.50
C VAL A 316 0.92 -1.11 -13.66
N ASP A 317 0.28 -1.77 -14.64
CA ASP A 317 -1.18 -1.68 -14.84
C ASP A 317 -1.94 -2.18 -13.59
N VAL A 318 -1.54 -3.32 -13.05
CA VAL A 318 -2.12 -3.85 -11.80
C VAL A 318 -1.91 -2.90 -10.61
N LEU A 319 -0.73 -2.28 -10.50
CA LEU A 319 -0.45 -1.29 -9.47
C LEU A 319 -1.37 -0.06 -9.61
N CYS A 320 -1.52 0.49 -10.82
CA CYS A 320 -2.39 1.63 -11.07
C CYS A 320 -3.85 1.28 -10.77
N GLN A 321 -4.35 0.13 -11.22
CA GLN A 321 -5.70 -0.33 -10.91
C GLN A 321 -5.93 -0.51 -9.40
N TYR A 322 -4.91 -0.99 -8.68
CA TYR A 322 -4.99 -1.10 -7.23
C TYR A 322 -5.09 0.29 -6.56
N LEU A 323 -4.27 1.26 -6.99
CA LEU A 323 -4.32 2.64 -6.48
C LEU A 323 -5.68 3.30 -6.76
N ILE A 324 -6.21 3.14 -7.97
CA ILE A 324 -7.57 3.59 -8.32
C ILE A 324 -8.62 2.95 -7.41
N SER A 325 -8.50 1.63 -7.15
CA SER A 325 -9.46 0.91 -6.29
C SER A 325 -9.39 1.32 -4.82
N MET A 326 -8.25 1.83 -4.37
CA MET A 326 -8.08 2.36 -3.02
C MET A 326 -8.73 3.72 -2.83
N ASP A 327 -9.16 4.37 -3.93
CA ASP A 327 -9.76 5.71 -3.92
C ASP A 327 -8.86 6.69 -3.16
N SER A 328 -7.53 6.57 -3.34
CA SER A 328 -6.57 7.42 -2.67
C SER A 328 -6.34 8.70 -3.46
N ALA A 329 -6.12 9.81 -2.75
CA ALA A 329 -5.66 11.06 -3.36
C ALA A 329 -4.17 11.00 -3.75
N ASP A 330 -3.64 9.82 -4.09
CA ASP A 330 -2.24 9.63 -4.46
C ASP A 330 -2.00 10.15 -5.89
N GLN A 331 -0.80 10.69 -6.13
CA GLN A 331 -0.36 11.09 -7.46
C GLN A 331 0.66 10.09 -7.98
N VAL A 332 0.54 9.69 -9.25
CA VAL A 332 1.54 8.86 -9.92
C VAL A 332 2.16 9.63 -11.08
N GLY A 333 3.48 9.52 -11.22
CA GLY A 333 4.24 9.98 -12.38
C GLY A 333 4.95 8.81 -13.05
N LEU A 334 5.24 8.96 -14.34
CA LEU A 334 5.94 7.95 -15.13
C LEU A 334 7.16 8.56 -15.83
N VAL A 335 8.31 7.91 -15.63
CA VAL A 335 9.58 8.22 -16.28
C VAL A 335 10.05 6.98 -17.01
N SER A 336 10.43 7.13 -18.27
CA SER A 336 11.14 6.11 -19.03
C SER A 336 12.63 6.43 -19.08
N TYR A 337 13.46 5.39 -19.17
CA TYR A 337 14.91 5.53 -19.27
C TYR A 337 15.47 4.50 -20.27
N SER A 338 16.40 4.95 -21.11
CA SER A 338 17.29 4.10 -21.92
C SER A 338 18.64 4.79 -22.06
N ASP A 339 18.98 5.35 -23.23
CA ASP A 339 20.17 6.20 -23.39
C ASP A 339 20.03 7.54 -22.66
N SER A 340 18.78 7.97 -22.43
CA SER A 340 18.44 9.15 -21.64
C SER A 340 17.13 8.91 -20.89
N ALA A 341 16.90 9.70 -19.84
CA ALA A 341 15.64 9.69 -19.11
C ALA A 341 14.66 10.67 -19.75
N ARG A 342 13.40 10.25 -19.88
CA ARG A 342 12.29 11.06 -20.36
C ARG A 342 11.14 11.02 -19.37
N LEU A 343 10.66 12.19 -18.96
CA LEU A 343 9.40 12.29 -18.26
C LEU A 343 8.27 12.02 -19.26
N GLU A 344 7.61 10.87 -19.11
CA GLU A 344 6.45 10.52 -19.95
C GLU A 344 5.20 11.20 -19.41
N GLN A 345 5.03 11.19 -18.09
CA GLN A 345 3.90 11.81 -17.41
C GLN A 345 4.36 12.39 -16.06
N GLY A 346 4.07 13.68 -15.84
CA GLY A 346 4.23 14.30 -14.52
C GLY A 346 3.24 13.74 -13.51
N LEU A 347 3.44 14.03 -12.23
CA LEU A 347 2.51 13.63 -11.17
C LEU A 347 1.07 14.00 -11.54
N THR A 348 0.19 13.01 -11.56
CA THR A 348 -1.22 13.13 -11.93
C THR A 348 -2.09 12.28 -11.00
N PHE A 349 -3.33 12.73 -10.80
CA PHE A 349 -4.38 11.96 -10.11
C PHE A 349 -5.18 11.06 -11.07
N ASP A 350 -5.04 11.28 -12.38
CA ASP A 350 -5.67 10.49 -13.44
C ASP A 350 -4.74 9.33 -13.81
N LEU A 351 -5.04 8.14 -13.29
CA LEU A 351 -4.19 6.93 -13.32
C LEU A 351 -4.54 5.98 -14.45
#